data_AF-A0A939QXX5-F1
#
_entry.id   AF-A0A939QXX5-F1
#
_cell.length_a   1.000
_cell.length_b   1.000
_cell.length_c   1.000
_cell.angle_alpha   90.00
_cell.angle_beta   90.00
_cell.angle_gamma   90.00
#
_symmetry.space_group_name_H-M   'P 1'
#
loop_
_entity.id
_entity.type
_entity.pdbx_description
1 polymer ?
#
loop_
_entity_poly.entity_id
_entity_poly.type
_entity_poly.pdbx_seq_one_letter_code
_entity_poly.pdbx_strand_id
1 'polypeptide(L)' 'MKKLGKGKQDNITSELAALARMLTFARTSASDLKLDLPVYCLDMALTAVLAEAEKTPEVAAAMERLELPASQMH' A
#
# COMPACT_ATOMS: atom_id res chain seq x y z
N MET A 1 -29.12 7.05 8.10
CA MET A 1 -27.79 6.97 7.45
C MET A 1 -26.75 6.73 8.52
N LYS A 2 -26.22 5.50 8.66
CA LYS A 2 -25.20 5.16 9.68
C LYS A 2 -23.88 5.83 9.31
N LYS A 3 -23.45 6.84 10.07
CA LYS A 3 -22.05 7.30 10.08
C LYS A 3 -21.20 6.12 10.59
N LEU A 4 -20.52 5.43 9.69
CA LEU A 4 -19.46 4.50 10.07
C LEU A 4 -18.37 5.33 10.76
N GLY A 5 -18.08 4.98 12.00
CA GLY A 5 -17.23 5.77 12.89
C GLY A 5 -15.82 5.95 12.31
N LYS A 6 -15.36 7.19 12.33
CA LYS A 6 -14.05 7.68 11.85
C LYS A 6 -12.87 6.73 12.15
N GLY A 7 -12.81 6.16 13.35
CA GLY A 7 -11.75 5.21 13.72
C GLY A 7 -11.72 3.88 12.93
N LYS A 8 -12.81 3.46 12.27
CA LYS A 8 -12.79 2.27 11.40
C LYS A 8 -12.23 2.57 10.02
N GLN A 9 -12.46 3.79 9.50
CA GLN A 9 -11.89 4.21 8.21
C GLN A 9 -10.38 4.45 8.34
N ASP A 10 -9.92 5.08 9.42
CA ASP A 10 -8.50 5.29 9.70
C ASP A 10 -7.72 3.96 9.81
N ASN A 11 -8.34 2.91 10.35
CA ASN A 11 -7.74 1.58 10.40
C ASN A 11 -7.65 0.93 9.01
N ILE A 12 -8.74 0.95 8.24
CA ILE A 12 -8.76 0.42 6.86
C ILE A 12 -7.71 1.11 6.00
N THR A 13 -7.52 2.43 6.17
CA THR A 13 -6.53 3.15 5.39
C THR A 13 -5.10 2.80 5.76
N SER A 14 -4.83 2.64 7.07
CA SER A 14 -3.54 2.17 7.55
C SER A 14 -3.20 0.74 7.11
N GLU A 15 -4.20 -0.14 7.05
CA GLU A 15 -4.07 -1.54 6.64
C GLU A 15 -3.78 -1.65 5.14
N LEU A 16 -4.48 -0.90 4.29
CA LEU A 16 -4.23 -0.86 2.85
C LEU A 16 -2.83 -0.31 2.54
N ALA A 17 -2.40 0.74 3.24
CA ALA A 17 -1.05 1.29 3.10
C ALA A 17 0.04 0.29 3.56
N ALA A 18 -0.19 -0.44 4.65
CA ALA A 18 0.70 -1.51 5.10
C ALA A 18 0.78 -2.65 4.08
N LEU A 19 -0.36 -3.06 3.51
CA LEU A 19 -0.44 -4.11 2.51
C LEU A 19 0.29 -3.73 1.21
N ALA A 20 0.11 -2.50 0.72
CA ALA A 20 0.81 -2.00 -0.45
C ALA A 20 2.34 -2.06 -0.27
N ARG A 21 2.85 -1.62 0.89
CA ARG A 21 4.29 -1.71 1.21
C ARG A 21 4.80 -3.15 1.25
N MET A 22 4.02 -4.05 1.84
CA MET A 22 4.38 -5.47 1.91
C MET A 22 4.46 -6.09 0.50
N LEU A 23 3.48 -5.80 -0.36
CA LEU A 23 3.47 -6.26 -1.75
C LEU A 23 4.64 -5.69 -2.55
N THR A 24 4.97 -4.41 -2.38
CA THR A 24 6.16 -3.79 -3.00
C THR A 24 7.45 -4.49 -2.56
N PHE A 25 7.61 -4.75 -1.25
CA PHE A 25 8.80 -5.45 -0.75
C PHE A 25 8.89 -6.89 -1.28
N ALA A 26 7.78 -7.62 -1.30
CA ALA A 26 7.72 -8.97 -1.86
C ALA A 26 8.05 -8.96 -3.36
N ARG A 27 7.57 -7.96 -4.10
CA ARG A 27 7.83 -7.78 -5.53
C ARG A 27 9.31 -7.55 -5.79
N THR A 28 9.95 -6.63 -5.04
CA THR A 28 11.39 -6.39 -5.13
C THR A 28 12.17 -7.67 -4.82
N SER A 29 11.81 -8.38 -3.75
CA SER A 29 12.44 -9.66 -3.38
C SER A 29 12.31 -10.72 -4.48
N ALA A 30 11.13 -10.85 -5.10
CA ALA A 30 10.90 -11.78 -6.20
C ALA A 30 11.68 -11.38 -7.47
N SER A 31 11.79 -10.08 -7.74
CA SER A 31 12.58 -9.54 -8.85
C SER A 31 14.07 -9.83 -8.67
N ASP A 32 14.61 -9.63 -7.47
CA ASP A 32 16.01 -9.89 -7.14
C ASP A 32 16.36 -11.39 -7.30
N LEU A 33 15.39 -12.27 -7.01
CA LEU A 33 15.50 -13.71 -7.21
C LEU A 33 15.19 -14.15 -8.66
N LYS A 34 14.87 -13.23 -9.58
CA LYS A 34 14.51 -13.50 -10.98
C LYS A 34 13.31 -14.44 -11.12
N LEU A 35 12.30 -14.26 -10.28
CA LEU A 35 11.07 -15.04 -10.30
C LEU A 35 9.97 -14.28 -11.06
N ASP A 36 9.96 -14.41 -12.39
CA ASP A 36 9.11 -13.62 -13.28
C ASP A 36 7.60 -13.76 -12.99
N LEU A 37 7.14 -14.99 -12.76
CA LEU A 37 5.72 -15.25 -12.50
C LEU A 37 5.26 -14.64 -11.15
N PRO A 38 5.97 -14.83 -10.03
CA PRO A 38 5.68 -14.10 -8.80
C PRO A 38 5.70 -12.58 -8.94
N VAL A 39 6.65 -11.99 -9.67
CA VAL A 39 6.69 -10.54 -9.92
C VAL A 39 5.39 -10.08 -10.59
N TYR A 40 4.96 -10.78 -11.65
CA TYR A 40 3.71 -10.47 -12.36
C TYR A 40 2.48 -10.55 -11.43
N CYS A 41 2.37 -11.62 -10.63
CA CYS A 41 1.27 -11.77 -9.68
C CYS A 41 1.26 -10.66 -8.63
N LEU A 42 2.43 -10.25 -8.14
CA LEU A 42 2.57 -9.18 -7.14
C LEU A 42 2.25 -7.80 -7.72
N ASP A 43 2.58 -7.55 -8.99
CA ASP A 43 2.18 -6.34 -9.72
C ASP A 43 0.65 -6.23 -9.86
N MET A 44 -0.01 -7.34 -10.20
CA MET A 44 -1.48 -7.37 -10.24
C MET A 44 -2.10 -7.11 -8.86
N ALA A 45 -1.57 -7.76 -7.82
CA ALA A 45 -2.05 -7.60 -6.46
C ALA A 45 -1.87 -6.15 -5.97
N LEU A 46 -0.71 -5.55 -6.23
CA LEU A 46 -0.43 -4.16 -5.87
C LEU A 46 -1.38 -3.20 -6.58
N THR A 47 -1.61 -3.39 -7.88
CA THR A 47 -2.56 -2.59 -8.66
C THR A 47 -3.98 -2.66 -8.07
N ALA A 48 -4.44 -3.85 -7.67
CA ALA A 48 -5.76 -4.01 -7.05
C ALA A 48 -5.86 -3.32 -5.68
N VAL A 49 -4.80 -3.39 -4.87
CA VAL A 49 -4.75 -2.70 -3.57
C VAL A 49 -4.75 -1.19 -3.74
N LEU A 50 -3.99 -0.65 -4.71
CA LEU A 50 -3.98 0.79 -5.01
C LEU A 50 -5.35 1.25 -5.53
N ALA A 51 -6.01 0.48 -6.39
CA ALA A 51 -7.35 0.80 -6.86
C ALA A 51 -8.39 0.80 -5.72
N GLU A 52 -8.23 -0.06 -4.72
CA GLU A 52 -9.09 -0.05 -3.52
C GLU A 52 -8.77 1.15 -2.62
N ALA A 53 -7.49 1.49 -2.48
CA ALA A 53 -7.04 2.68 -1.77
C ALA A 53 -7.60 3.97 -2.38
N GLU A 54 -7.65 4.10 -3.71
CA GLU A 54 -8.22 5.27 -4.40
C GLU A 54 -9.72 5.46 -4.15
N LYS A 55 -10.48 4.38 -3.90
CA LYS A 55 -11.90 4.47 -3.51
C LYS A 55 -12.08 5.06 -2.11
N THR A 56 -10.99 5.18 -1.36
CA THR A 56 -10.91 5.74 -0.01
C THR A 56 -9.93 6.91 0.01
N PRO A 57 -10.37 8.16 -0.25
CA PRO A 57 -9.48 9.31 -0.45
C PRO A 57 -8.52 9.63 0.71
N GLU A 58 -8.79 9.10 1.91
CA GLU A 58 -7.91 9.19 3.08
C GLU A 58 -6.65 8.29 2.96
N VAL A 59 -6.66 7.23 2.14
CA VAL A 59 -5.48 6.36 1.91
C VAL A 59 -4.43 7.04 1.07
N ALA A 60 -4.83 7.74 0.01
CA ALA A 60 -3.90 8.51 -0.82
C ALA A 60 -3.10 9.52 0.04
N ALA A 61 -3.80 10.22 0.94
CA ALA A 61 -3.17 11.13 1.90
C ALA A 61 -2.31 10.41 2.96
N ALA A 62 -2.66 9.17 3.36
CA ALA A 62 -1.87 8.39 4.30
C ALA A 62 -0.58 7.83 3.67
N MET A 63 -0.64 7.43 2.39
CA MET A 63 0.53 6.98 1.64
C MET A 63 1.54 8.11 1.44
N GLU A 64 1.07 9.33 1.13
CA GLU A 64 1.92 10.52 0.99
C GLU A 64 2.57 10.94 2.33
N ARG A 65 1.89 10.73 3.46
CA ARG A 65 2.42 11.02 4.80
C ARG A 65 3.42 9.98 5.32
N LEU A 66 3.46 8.80 4.72
CA LEU A 66 4.35 7.70 5.09
C LEU A 66 5.65 7.68 4.27
N GLU A 67 5.76 8.52 3.23
CA GLU A 67 7.06 8.85 2.66
C GLU A 67 7.83 9.71 3.69
N LEU A 68 8.62 9.05 4.53
CA LEU A 68 9.61 9.76 5.35
C LEU A 68 10.50 10.57 4.41
N PRO A 69 10.72 11.87 4.66
CA PRO A 69 11.67 12.63 3.88
C PRO A 69 13.04 11.94 4.00
N ALA A 70 13.69 11.73 2.86
CA ALA A 70 15.03 11.13 2.73
C ALA A 70 16.13 11.89 3.51
N SER A 71 15.78 12.93 4.26
CA SER A 71 16.66 13.79 5.06
C SER A 71 17.05 13.22 6.42
N GLN A 72 16.72 11.96 6.75
CA GLN A 72 17.14 11.32 8.01
C GLN A 72 17.99 10.04 7.82
N MET A 73 18.52 9.80 6.63
CA MET A 73 19.66 8.88 6.46
C MET A 73 20.96 9.69 6.40
N HIS A 74 21.49 10.03 7.56
CA HIS A 74 22.86 10.54 7.74
C HIS A 74 23.54 9.77 8.87
#